data_AF-A0A1Q2D1G1-F1
#
_entry.id   AF-A0A1Q2D1G1-F1
#
_cell.length_a   1.000
_cell.length_b   1.000
_cell.length_c   1.000
_cell.angle_alpha   90.00
_cell.angle_beta   90.00
_cell.angle_gamma   90.00
#
_symmetry.space_group_name_H-M   'P 1'
#
loop_
_entity.id
_entity.type
_entity.pdbx_description
1 polymer ?
#
loop_
_entity_poly.entity_id
_entity_poly.type
_entity_poly.pdbx_seq_one_letter_code
_entity_poly.pdbx_strand_id
1 'polypeptide(L)'
;MPPALAATVGGLSLAALLVGAIQIARPESGHVSDACSIELHARETCAAAPPESQQVTTDEGVVEYRRGTMLHRIDGPARTWPNGRQEWHQNGRLHRLDGPAMVLPNGMQRWYVDGRLHRTDGPAVEMKSGRSWYYLNGRMVSESVLGL
;
A
#
# COMPACT_ATOMS: atom_id res chain seq x y z
N MET A 1 -77.51 -23.61 -30.33
CA MET A 1 -78.04 -22.28 -30.70
C MET A 1 -76.94 -21.25 -30.49
N PRO A 2 -76.86 -20.17 -31.30
CA PRO A 2 -75.58 -19.60 -31.77
C PRO A 2 -75.21 -18.25 -31.09
N PRO A 3 -74.32 -17.41 -31.65
CA PRO A 3 -72.85 -17.52 -31.71
C PRO A 3 -72.19 -16.32 -30.95
N ALA A 4 -70.88 -16.07 -30.98
CA ALA A 4 -70.19 -15.25 -32.00
C ALA A 4 -68.67 -15.25 -31.66
N LEU A 5 -67.77 -15.67 -32.56
CA LEU A 5 -67.21 -14.86 -33.66
C LEU A 5 -66.39 -13.65 -33.18
N ALA A 6 -65.08 -13.88 -33.00
CA ALA A 6 -64.09 -12.83 -32.88
C ALA A 6 -63.84 -12.15 -34.23
N ALA A 7 -64.41 -10.96 -34.39
CA ALA A 7 -63.86 -9.88 -35.22
C ALA A 7 -62.71 -9.19 -34.42
N THR A 8 -61.72 -8.51 -35.00
CA THR A 8 -61.53 -8.04 -36.38
C THR A 8 -60.04 -7.80 -36.67
N VAL A 9 -59.70 -7.77 -37.96
CA VAL A 9 -58.47 -7.22 -38.55
C VAL A 9 -58.08 -5.81 -38.06
N GLY A 10 -56.77 -5.51 -38.10
CA GLY A 10 -56.20 -4.17 -37.94
C GLY A 10 -54.81 -4.22 -37.28
N GLY A 11 -53.68 -3.87 -37.90
CA GLY A 11 -53.47 -3.28 -39.23
C GLY A 11 -52.99 -1.84 -39.16
N LEU A 12 -51.65 -1.68 -39.13
CA LEU A 12 -50.88 -0.48 -39.51
C LEU A 12 -50.88 0.78 -38.62
N SER A 13 -49.64 1.24 -38.35
CA SER A 13 -49.14 2.61 -38.58
C SER A 13 -48.77 3.50 -37.38
N LEU A 14 -47.45 3.59 -37.17
CA LEU A 14 -46.62 4.82 -37.15
C LEU A 14 -47.22 6.19 -36.70
N ALA A 15 -46.48 6.84 -35.80
CA ALA A 15 -46.43 8.30 -35.53
C ALA A 15 -47.69 8.98 -34.93
N ALA A 16 -47.62 10.13 -34.25
CA ALA A 16 -46.55 10.75 -33.45
C ALA A 16 -47.15 11.95 -32.66
N LEU A 17 -46.52 12.29 -31.52
CA LEU A 17 -46.52 13.62 -30.86
C LEU A 17 -47.79 14.20 -30.17
N LEU A 18 -47.53 14.70 -28.94
CA LEU A 18 -48.07 15.91 -28.25
C LEU A 18 -49.32 15.87 -27.32
N VAL A 19 -49.01 16.01 -26.02
CA VAL A 19 -49.56 16.97 -25.02
C VAL A 19 -50.92 16.72 -24.33
N GLY A 20 -50.89 16.80 -22.97
CA GLY A 20 -52.06 16.98 -22.07
C GLY A 20 -52.42 15.72 -21.27
N ALA A 21 -51.79 15.37 -20.13
CA ALA A 21 -51.78 16.00 -18.78
C ALA A 21 -53.04 15.69 -17.91
N ILE A 22 -52.82 15.56 -16.58
CA ILE A 22 -53.82 15.43 -15.47
C ILE A 22 -54.33 13.97 -15.23
N GLN A 23 -54.44 13.36 -14.03
CA GLN A 23 -54.18 13.71 -12.60
C GLN A 23 -53.03 12.86 -12.01
N ILE A 24 -52.02 13.43 -11.33
CA ILE A 24 -51.88 13.56 -9.86
C ILE A 24 -52.16 12.27 -9.03
N ALA A 25 -51.09 11.69 -8.49
CA ALA A 25 -51.07 11.08 -7.17
C ALA A 25 -49.91 11.69 -6.36
N ARG A 26 -50.22 12.25 -5.20
CA ARG A 26 -49.25 12.86 -4.26
C ARG A 26 -48.44 11.75 -3.56
N PRO A 27 -47.18 12.02 -3.19
CA PRO A 27 -46.96 12.29 -1.77
C PRO A 27 -46.13 13.57 -1.48
N GLU A 28 -46.61 14.30 -0.49
CA GLU A 28 -45.84 15.11 0.49
C GLU A 28 -44.35 14.73 0.58
N SER A 29 -43.42 15.62 0.19
CA SER A 29 -42.72 16.63 1.04
C SER A 29 -41.85 16.04 2.16
N GLY A 30 -40.55 16.33 2.29
CA GLY A 30 -39.62 17.20 1.52
C GLY A 30 -38.21 16.57 1.41
N HIS A 31 -37.32 16.99 0.51
CA HIS A 31 -36.47 18.19 0.63
C HIS A 31 -35.67 18.17 1.95
N VAL A 32 -34.35 17.98 2.04
CA VAL A 32 -33.18 18.20 1.12
C VAL A 32 -32.08 17.14 1.42
N SER A 33 -31.01 16.89 0.64
CA SER A 33 -30.53 17.39 -0.68
C SER A 33 -29.59 16.38 -1.38
N ASP A 34 -29.22 16.69 -2.62
CA ASP A 34 -27.93 16.44 -3.30
C ASP A 34 -27.20 15.08 -3.19
N ALA A 35 -27.52 14.22 -4.17
CA ALA A 35 -26.57 13.57 -5.09
C ALA A 35 -25.25 12.97 -4.57
N CYS A 36 -25.23 11.63 -4.44
CA CYS A 36 -24.25 10.83 -5.17
C CYS A 36 -24.79 9.43 -5.49
N SER A 37 -25.02 9.14 -6.76
CA SER A 37 -25.16 7.76 -7.24
C SER A 37 -23.78 7.15 -7.40
N ILE A 38 -23.25 6.48 -6.37
CA ILE A 38 -22.22 5.42 -6.46
C ILE A 38 -22.34 4.56 -5.18
N GLU A 39 -22.44 3.25 -5.39
CA GLU A 39 -22.19 2.14 -4.46
C GLU A 39 -22.51 2.31 -2.96
N LEU A 40 -23.69 1.81 -2.58
CA LEU A 40 -23.90 1.16 -1.28
C LEU A 40 -23.19 -0.21 -1.24
N HIS A 41 -21.85 -0.24 -1.33
CA HIS A 41 -21.09 -1.42 -0.88
C HIS A 41 -21.03 -1.39 0.65
N ALA A 42 -21.85 -2.23 1.27
CA ALA A 42 -22.08 -2.21 2.70
C ALA A 42 -20.85 -2.68 3.49
N ARG A 43 -20.39 -1.83 4.42
CA ARG A 43 -20.04 -2.18 5.81
C ARG A 43 -19.36 -3.54 6.06
N GLU A 44 -18.24 -3.81 5.41
CA GLU A 44 -17.30 -4.86 5.84
C GLU A 44 -15.89 -4.29 6.09
N THR A 45 -15.80 -3.25 6.92
CA THR A 45 -14.52 -2.87 7.55
C THR A 45 -14.31 -3.66 8.83
N CYS A 46 -14.27 -5.00 8.69
CA CYS A 46 -13.31 -5.77 9.47
C CYS A 46 -11.97 -5.05 9.30
N ALA A 47 -11.30 -4.69 10.40
CA ALA A 47 -10.06 -3.92 10.34
C ALA A 47 -8.96 -4.75 9.66
N ALA A 48 -8.94 -4.70 8.33
CA ALA A 48 -7.92 -5.33 7.51
C ALA A 48 -6.58 -4.84 8.04
N ALA A 49 -5.71 -5.79 8.40
CA ALA A 49 -4.35 -5.46 8.82
C ALA A 49 -3.79 -4.49 7.76
N PRO A 50 -3.27 -3.31 8.17
CA PRO A 50 -2.90 -2.28 7.21
C PRO A 50 -1.94 -2.90 6.20
N PRO A 51 -2.15 -2.66 4.90
CA PRO A 51 -1.59 -3.50 3.85
C PRO A 51 -0.09 -3.67 3.99
N GLU A 52 0.38 -4.81 3.49
CA GLU A 52 1.80 -5.01 3.21
C GLU A 52 2.39 -3.79 2.49
N SER A 53 3.68 -3.55 2.73
CA SER A 53 4.33 -2.27 2.47
C SER A 53 4.06 -1.72 1.05
N GLN A 54 3.41 -0.55 0.97
CA GLN A 54 3.17 0.14 -0.28
C GLN A 54 4.50 0.52 -0.92
N GLN A 55 4.71 0.11 -2.16
CA GLN A 55 5.84 0.56 -2.97
C GLN A 55 5.57 1.97 -3.54
N VAL A 56 6.55 2.85 -3.43
CA VAL A 56 6.57 4.20 -4.00
C VAL A 56 7.88 4.36 -4.75
N THR A 57 7.83 4.79 -6.01
CA THR A 57 9.02 5.16 -6.79
C THR A 57 8.99 6.66 -7.02
N THR A 58 10.06 7.37 -6.69
CA THR A 58 10.19 8.81 -6.96
C THR A 58 10.70 9.07 -8.38
N ASP A 59 10.53 10.29 -8.89
CA ASP A 59 11.08 10.71 -10.19
C ASP A 59 12.62 10.65 -10.24
N GLU A 60 13.28 10.69 -9.08
CA GLU A 60 14.72 10.44 -8.93
C GLU A 60 15.11 8.95 -9.07
N GLY A 61 14.15 8.06 -9.29
CA GLY A 61 14.36 6.61 -9.36
C GLY A 61 14.59 5.93 -8.00
N VAL A 62 14.30 6.60 -6.88
CA VAL A 62 14.40 5.99 -5.54
C VAL A 62 13.15 5.15 -5.30
N VAL A 63 13.34 3.87 -5.00
CA VAL A 63 12.27 2.93 -4.66
C VAL A 63 12.17 2.80 -3.15
N GLU A 64 10.98 3.04 -2.60
CA GLU A 64 10.68 2.98 -1.18
C GLU A 64 9.50 2.06 -0.90
N TYR A 65 9.56 1.31 0.21
CA TYR A 65 8.49 0.46 0.71
C TYR A 65 8.05 0.98 2.08
N ARG A 66 6.78 1.39 2.19
CA ARG A 66 6.24 2.11 3.34
C ARG A 66 5.02 1.41 3.93
N ARG A 67 4.94 1.35 5.26
CA ARG A 67 3.73 0.97 6.00
C ARG A 67 3.19 2.24 6.67
N GLY A 68 2.18 2.85 6.03
CA GLY A 68 1.76 4.21 6.38
C GLY A 68 2.88 5.22 6.10
N THR A 69 3.27 6.00 7.12
CA THR A 69 4.32 7.02 7.01
C THR A 69 5.75 6.49 7.22
N MET A 70 5.91 5.22 7.60
CA MET A 70 7.20 4.64 7.99
C MET A 70 7.76 3.70 6.92
N LEU A 71 9.07 3.76 6.65
CA LEU A 71 9.75 2.73 5.86
C LEU A 71 9.66 1.37 6.57
N HIS A 72 9.18 0.35 5.87
CA HIS A 72 9.00 -0.99 6.41
C HIS A 72 9.08 -2.01 5.28
N ARG A 73 9.99 -2.99 5.38
CA ARG A 73 10.02 -4.19 4.55
C ARG A 73 10.83 -5.28 5.24
N ILE A 74 10.35 -6.53 5.21
CA ILE A 74 11.06 -7.68 5.80
C ILE A 74 11.90 -8.37 4.71
N ASP A 75 11.28 -8.70 3.57
CA ASP A 75 11.85 -9.57 2.52
C ASP A 75 12.84 -8.87 1.56
N GLY A 76 13.29 -7.65 1.89
CA GLY A 76 14.16 -6.88 1.01
C GLY A 76 14.42 -5.47 1.51
N PRO A 77 15.22 -4.67 0.77
CA PRO A 77 15.48 -3.29 1.12
C PRO A 77 14.17 -2.49 1.10
N ALA A 78 13.91 -1.78 2.19
CA ALA A 78 12.80 -0.84 2.30
C ALA A 78 13.09 0.47 1.53
N ARG A 79 14.35 0.74 1.21
CA ARG A 79 14.75 1.88 0.37
C ARG A 79 15.96 1.54 -0.50
N THR A 80 15.85 1.80 -1.80
CA THR A 80 16.90 1.56 -2.80
C THR A 80 17.07 2.80 -3.67
N TRP A 81 18.31 3.21 -3.89
CA TRP A 81 18.65 4.34 -4.75
C TRP A 81 19.31 3.87 -6.06
N PRO A 82 19.19 4.63 -7.18
CA PRO A 82 19.85 4.28 -8.45
C PRO A 82 21.36 4.15 -8.36
N ASN A 83 21.99 4.83 -7.41
CA ASN A 83 23.43 4.76 -7.19
C ASN A 83 23.91 3.43 -6.57
N GLY A 84 22.99 2.53 -6.15
CA GLY A 84 23.30 1.24 -5.54
C GLY A 84 23.25 1.22 -4.01
N ARG A 85 22.96 2.34 -3.34
CA ARG A 85 22.65 2.35 -1.89
C ARG A 85 21.37 1.56 -1.63
N GLN A 86 21.37 0.75 -0.57
CA GLN A 86 20.22 -0.03 -0.11
C GLN A 86 20.10 0.04 1.42
N GLU A 87 18.88 0.15 1.92
CA GLU A 87 18.56 0.18 3.34
C GLU A 87 17.36 -0.70 3.68
N TRP A 88 17.48 -1.47 4.75
CA TRP A 88 16.44 -2.32 5.31
C TRP A 88 15.89 -1.63 6.55
N HIS A 89 14.59 -1.34 6.53
CA HIS A 89 13.89 -0.69 7.63
C HIS A 89 12.73 -1.56 8.09
N GLN A 90 12.53 -1.63 9.40
CA GLN A 90 11.30 -2.11 10.00
C GLN A 90 10.74 -1.01 10.89
N ASN A 91 9.48 -0.64 10.68
CA ASN A 91 8.78 0.40 11.45
C ASN A 91 9.57 1.73 11.55
N GLY A 92 10.17 2.15 10.43
CA GLY A 92 10.93 3.40 10.32
C GLY A 92 12.33 3.38 10.93
N ARG A 93 12.83 2.22 11.37
CA ARG A 93 14.19 2.05 11.91
C ARG A 93 14.99 1.10 11.05
N LEU A 94 16.28 1.39 10.85
CA LEU A 94 17.23 0.46 10.24
C LEU A 94 17.26 -0.84 11.06
N HIS A 95 16.85 -1.95 10.45
CA HIS A 95 16.75 -3.24 11.12
C HIS A 95 16.94 -4.36 10.10
N ARG A 96 17.90 -5.27 10.37
CA ARG A 96 18.03 -6.57 9.69
C ARG A 96 18.83 -7.53 10.57
N LEU A 97 18.39 -8.79 10.65
CA LEU A 97 19.08 -9.84 11.41
C LEU A 97 20.09 -10.58 10.50
N ASP A 98 19.64 -11.06 9.34
CA ASP A 98 20.39 -11.98 8.47
C ASP A 98 21.42 -11.31 7.54
N GLY A 99 21.79 -10.05 7.80
CA GLY A 99 22.69 -9.30 6.93
C GLY A 99 22.75 -7.81 7.22
N PRO A 100 23.48 -7.04 6.40
CA PRO A 100 23.63 -5.61 6.58
C PRO A 100 22.28 -4.90 6.38
N ALA A 101 21.91 -4.05 7.35
CA ALA A 101 20.73 -3.20 7.28
C ALA A 101 20.98 -1.93 6.44
N MET A 102 22.24 -1.63 6.10
CA MET A 102 22.62 -0.58 5.17
C MET A 102 23.82 -1.03 4.34
N VAL A 103 23.71 -0.90 3.01
CA VAL A 103 24.78 -1.15 2.04
C VAL A 103 24.98 0.13 1.22
N LEU A 104 26.22 0.60 1.12
CA LEU A 104 26.59 1.77 0.33
C LEU A 104 27.32 1.37 -0.96
N PRO A 105 27.25 2.19 -2.01
CA PRO A 105 27.86 1.86 -3.31
C PRO A 105 29.39 1.83 -3.30
N ASN A 106 30.03 2.39 -2.27
CA ASN A 106 31.47 2.24 -2.04
C ASN A 106 31.85 0.86 -1.45
N GLY A 107 30.88 -0.02 -1.21
CA GLY A 107 31.06 -1.34 -0.58
C GLY A 107 31.10 -1.31 0.95
N MET A 108 30.85 -0.18 1.61
CA MET A 108 30.69 -0.14 3.07
C MET A 108 29.34 -0.78 3.46
N GLN A 109 29.39 -1.68 4.44
CA GLN A 109 28.24 -2.39 4.99
C GLN A 109 28.07 -2.06 6.48
N ARG A 110 26.82 -1.99 6.95
CA ARG A 110 26.50 -1.76 8.36
C ARG A 110 25.33 -2.61 8.80
N TRP A 111 25.46 -3.23 9.98
CA TRP A 111 24.44 -4.07 10.59
C TRP A 111 23.75 -3.28 11.70
N TYR A 112 22.43 -3.17 11.60
CA TYR A 112 21.60 -2.48 12.58
C TYR A 112 20.44 -3.38 13.02
N VAL A 113 20.18 -3.38 14.32
CA VAL A 113 18.98 -3.95 14.94
C VAL A 113 18.29 -2.83 15.70
N ASP A 114 17.01 -2.59 15.40
CA ASP A 114 16.18 -1.51 15.96
C ASP A 114 16.82 -0.11 15.94
N GLY A 115 17.55 0.20 14.87
CA GLY A 115 18.24 1.47 14.66
C GLY A 115 19.58 1.60 15.39
N ARG A 116 20.07 0.55 16.06
CA ARG A 116 21.36 0.51 16.75
C ARG A 116 22.34 -0.40 16.03
N LEU A 117 23.62 0.03 15.90
CA LEU A 117 24.67 -0.83 15.37
C LEU A 117 24.80 -2.09 16.26
N HIS A 118 24.61 -3.26 15.66
CA HIS A 118 24.59 -4.53 16.38
C HIS A 118 24.99 -5.67 15.43
N ARG A 119 25.96 -6.50 15.83
CA ARG A 119 26.24 -7.82 15.25
C ARG A 119 27.00 -8.66 16.28
N THR A 120 26.58 -9.91 16.50
CA THR A 120 27.28 -10.87 17.37
C THR A 120 28.39 -11.61 16.62
N ASP A 121 28.12 -12.01 15.38
CA ASP A 121 28.93 -12.98 14.65
C ASP A 121 29.96 -12.31 13.71
N GLY A 122 30.43 -11.11 14.08
CA GLY A 122 31.36 -10.32 13.26
C GLY A 122 31.20 -8.80 13.42
N PRO A 123 31.87 -8.01 12.57
CA PRO A 123 31.86 -6.55 12.69
C PRO A 123 30.52 -5.94 12.26
N ALA A 124 30.01 -5.02 13.07
CA ALA A 124 28.76 -4.29 12.78
C ALA A 124 28.96 -3.12 11.79
N VAL A 125 30.20 -2.75 11.49
CA VAL A 125 30.58 -1.86 10.39
C VAL A 125 31.79 -2.46 9.67
N GLU A 126 31.68 -2.59 8.35
CA GLU A 126 32.72 -3.17 7.50
C GLU A 126 32.97 -2.24 6.30
N MET A 127 34.24 -1.89 6.03
CA MET A 127 34.64 -1.10 4.87
C MET A 127 35.35 -1.97 3.84
N LYS A 128 35.16 -1.64 2.55
CA LYS A 128 35.91 -2.23 1.42
C LYS A 128 37.44 -2.13 1.55
N SER A 129 37.95 -1.22 2.38
CA SER A 129 39.38 -1.11 2.72
C SER A 129 39.89 -2.14 3.74
N GLY A 130 39.04 -3.05 4.22
CA GLY A 130 39.38 -4.04 5.26
C GLY A 130 39.31 -3.48 6.69
N ARG A 131 38.87 -2.23 6.87
CA ARG A 131 38.71 -1.61 8.20
C ARG A 131 37.32 -1.91 8.75
N SER A 132 37.28 -2.47 9.96
CA SER A 132 36.07 -3.02 10.58
C SER A 132 35.91 -2.57 12.03
N TRP A 133 34.68 -2.51 12.52
CA TRP A 133 34.36 -2.18 13.91
C TRP A 133 33.23 -3.05 14.44
N TYR A 134 33.39 -3.52 15.68
CA TYR A 134 32.42 -4.33 16.39
C TYR A 134 31.51 -3.45 17.26
N TYR A 135 30.20 -3.69 17.21
CA TYR A 135 29.22 -3.02 18.07
C TYR A 135 28.16 -4.00 18.53
N LEU A 136 27.77 -3.89 19.81
CA LEU A 136 26.63 -4.56 20.39
C LEU A 136 25.67 -3.52 20.96
N ASN A 137 24.42 -3.53 20.50
CA ASN A 137 23.36 -2.63 20.98
C ASN A 137 23.75 -1.13 20.94
N GLY A 138 24.54 -0.72 19.95
CA GLY A 138 25.03 0.64 19.78
C GLY A 138 26.28 1.00 20.59
N ARG A 139 26.83 0.08 21.40
CA ARG A 139 28.10 0.25 22.11
C ARG A 139 29.23 -0.38 21.31
N MET A 140 30.33 0.36 21.10
CA MET A 140 31.55 -0.20 20.51
C MET A 140 32.14 -1.24 21.47
N VAL A 141 32.56 -2.38 20.92
CA VAL A 141 33.27 -3.43 21.65
C VAL A 141 34.57 -3.78 20.92
N SER A 142 35.52 -4.38 21.62
CA SER A 142 36.66 -5.05 20.97
C SER A 142 36.28 -6.48 20.57
N GLU A 143 36.98 -7.00 19.57
CA GLU A 143 36.85 -8.39 19.07
C GLU A 143 36.91 -9.42 20.20
N SER A 144 37.82 -9.22 21.16
CA SER A 144 37.98 -10.03 22.38
C SER A 144 36.74 -10.16 23.28
N VAL A 145 35.72 -9.30 23.13
CA VAL A 145 34.45 -9.38 23.87
C VAL A 145 33.49 -10.38 23.24
N LEU A 146 33.68 -10.75 21.96
CA LEU A 146 32.82 -11.67 21.22
C LEU A 146 33.25 -13.13 21.34
N GLY A 147 34.44 -13.41 21.90
CA GLY A 147 34.95 -14.78 22.04
C GLY A 147 35.30 -15.46 20.71
N LEU A 148 35.57 -14.66 19.68
CA LEU A 148 36.04 -15.07 18.35
C LEU A 148 37.58 -15.08 18.30
#